data_AF-T1JC18-F1
#
_entry.id   AF-T1JC18-F1
#
_cell.length_a   1.000
_cell.length_b   1.000
_cell.length_c   1.000
_cell.angle_alpha   90.00
_cell.angle_beta   90.00
_cell.angle_gamma   90.00
#
_symmetry.space_group_name_H-M   'P 1'
#
loop_
_entity.id
_entity.type
_entity.pdbx_description
1 polymer ?
#
loop_
_entity_poly.entity_id
_entity_poly.type
_entity_poly.pdbx_seq_one_letter_code
_entity_poly.pdbx_strand_id
1 'polypeptide(L)'
;MQQLCVDIYCQRCGLQILRHEKAEIDSHLQELCSYCNSNVDPDKIKSHNDVCDMYPINCSFCNRKFIRQTMNVHEQECVRNLRWCKYSPIGCQFQGTELETEKHEVGNFHGELMMKLLLNLQTEQSSNTSMLASCKLFSLKDDNARRNSSAGVECQDVMLQQNECCIKMKVKQDNMEEIIKKQEIEFKHQTDELMAQNTQLKHEYGLVKDMFDQQSKEIQKLEESLTALTKRQTEQCDKVENHENTLNAVITANNRLTKSVAEDKKFLCDKMDDVSRKQNDLEDDLARDKDKL
;
A
#
# COMPACT_ATOMS: atom_id res chain seq x y z
N MET A 1 -58.17 -37.26 -24.04
CA MET A 1 -57.10 -36.48 -24.67
C MET A 1 -55.78 -36.96 -24.11
N GLN A 2 -55.03 -37.76 -24.86
CA GLN A 2 -53.70 -38.23 -24.46
C GLN A 2 -52.70 -37.10 -24.68
N GLN A 3 -52.15 -36.57 -23.60
CA GLN A 3 -51.12 -35.54 -23.62
C GLN A 3 -49.77 -36.25 -23.74
N LEU A 4 -49.19 -36.21 -24.94
CA LEU A 4 -47.89 -36.80 -25.25
C LEU A 4 -46.81 -36.03 -24.48
N CYS A 5 -46.17 -36.71 -23.53
CA CYS A 5 -45.01 -36.22 -22.81
C CYS A 5 -43.80 -36.34 -23.74
N VAL A 6 -43.36 -35.23 -24.31
CA VAL A 6 -42.18 -35.19 -25.19
C VAL A 6 -40.95 -35.03 -24.31
N ASP A 7 -40.13 -36.08 -24.22
CA ASP A 7 -38.83 -36.05 -23.57
C ASP A 7 -37.87 -35.13 -24.34
N ILE A 8 -37.36 -34.09 -23.67
CA ILE A 8 -36.37 -33.16 -24.23
C ILE A 8 -34.99 -33.55 -23.68
N TYR A 9 -34.08 -33.93 -24.58
CA TYR A 9 -32.71 -34.31 -24.26
C TYR A 9 -31.75 -33.12 -24.48
N CYS A 10 -30.74 -33.00 -23.63
CA CYS A 10 -29.68 -32.01 -23.84
C CYS A 10 -28.87 -32.35 -25.11
N GLN A 11 -28.88 -31.48 -26.12
CA GLN A 11 -28.20 -31.74 -27.41
C GLN A 11 -26.68 -31.88 -27.30
N ARG A 12 -26.05 -31.44 -26.20
CA ARG A 12 -24.60 -31.56 -26.00
C ARG A 12 -24.14 -32.83 -25.29
N CYS A 13 -24.95 -33.41 -24.43
CA CYS A 13 -24.53 -34.55 -23.60
C CYS A 13 -25.52 -35.72 -23.55
N GLY A 14 -26.72 -35.60 -24.14
CA GLY A 14 -27.69 -36.69 -24.26
C GLY A 14 -28.41 -37.10 -22.97
N LEU A 15 -28.09 -36.50 -21.82
CA LEU A 15 -28.77 -36.79 -20.55
C LEU A 15 -30.19 -36.22 -20.52
N GLN A 16 -31.13 -37.04 -20.04
CA GLN A 16 -32.55 -36.72 -19.92
C GLN A 16 -32.75 -35.71 -18.78
N ILE A 17 -33.24 -34.51 -19.10
CA ILE A 17 -33.46 -33.45 -18.10
C ILE A 17 -34.85 -33.65 -17.50
N LEU A 18 -34.92 -34.07 -16.23
CA LEU A 18 -36.17 -34.07 -15.48
C LEU A 18 -36.66 -32.62 -15.32
N ARG A 19 -37.82 -32.29 -15.91
CA ARG A 19 -38.51 -31.03 -15.63
C ARG A 19 -39.01 -31.06 -14.19
N HIS A 20 -38.29 -30.41 -13.29
CA HIS A 20 -38.89 -29.96 -12.03
C HIS A 20 -40.00 -28.96 -12.34
N GLU A 21 -41.18 -29.21 -11.77
CA GLU A 21 -42.36 -28.36 -11.87
C GLU A 21 -42.02 -26.94 -11.45
N LYS A 22 -42.46 -25.99 -12.28
CA LYS A 22 -42.28 -24.55 -12.12
C LYS A 22 -42.88 -24.09 -10.78
N ALA A 23 -42.01 -23.77 -9.84
CA ALA A 23 -42.28 -22.64 -8.96
C ALA A 23 -42.26 -21.37 -9.82
N GLU A 24 -43.24 -20.50 -9.64
CA GLU A 24 -43.23 -19.11 -10.12
C GLU A 24 -42.00 -18.40 -9.56
N ILE A 25 -40.85 -18.57 -10.24
CA ILE A 25 -39.68 -17.75 -10.01
C ILE A 25 -39.91 -16.51 -10.84
N ASP A 26 -40.37 -15.48 -10.12
CA ASP A 26 -40.38 -14.09 -10.54
C ASP A 26 -39.04 -13.78 -11.20
N SER A 27 -39.06 -13.84 -12.54
CA SER A 27 -37.88 -13.79 -13.37
C SER A 27 -37.47 -12.34 -13.49
N HIS A 28 -36.93 -11.79 -12.39
CA HIS A 28 -36.00 -10.69 -12.45
C HIS A 28 -34.84 -11.17 -13.33
N LEU A 29 -34.94 -10.87 -14.62
CA LEU A 29 -33.92 -11.12 -15.65
C LEU A 29 -32.63 -10.45 -15.18
N GLN A 30 -31.81 -11.16 -14.42
CA GLN A 30 -30.47 -10.70 -14.06
C GLN A 30 -29.66 -10.62 -15.36
N GLU A 31 -29.19 -9.43 -15.69
CA GLU A 31 -28.28 -9.23 -16.82
C GLU A 31 -26.84 -9.41 -16.33
N LEU A 32 -25.99 -10.01 -17.17
CA LEU A 32 -24.56 -10.12 -16.89
C LEU A 32 -23.88 -8.80 -17.23
N CYS A 33 -23.09 -8.26 -16.31
CA CYS A 33 -22.23 -7.12 -16.60
C CYS A 33 -21.22 -7.49 -17.70
N SER A 34 -21.14 -6.70 -18.76
CA SER A 34 -20.25 -6.97 -19.91
C SER A 34 -18.75 -6.88 -19.59
N TYR A 35 -18.36 -6.31 -18.45
CA TYR A 35 -16.96 -6.11 -18.07
C TYR A 35 -16.45 -7.16 -17.10
N CYS A 36 -17.24 -7.50 -16.06
CA CYS A 36 -16.83 -8.46 -15.02
C CYS A 36 -17.62 -9.78 -15.06
N ASN A 37 -18.63 -9.91 -15.92
CA ASN A 37 -19.53 -11.07 -16.03
C ASN A 37 -20.25 -11.45 -14.72
N SER A 38 -20.39 -10.52 -13.77
CA SER A 38 -21.23 -10.74 -12.59
C SER A 38 -22.71 -10.53 -12.94
N ASN A 39 -23.60 -11.30 -12.31
CA ASN A 39 -25.04 -11.05 -12.38
C ASN A 39 -25.37 -9.71 -11.70
N VAL A 40 -26.03 -8.81 -12.42
CA VAL A 40 -26.47 -7.51 -11.93
C VAL A 40 -27.94 -7.31 -12.29
N ASP A 41 -28.69 -6.67 -11.40
CA ASP A 41 -30.04 -6.21 -11.67
C ASP A 41 -29.99 -5.15 -12.80
N PRO A 42 -30.77 -5.30 -13.89
CA PRO A 42 -30.75 -4.37 -15.03
C PRO A 42 -30.95 -2.91 -14.61
N ASP A 43 -31.80 -2.65 -13.60
CA ASP A 43 -32.06 -1.29 -13.10
C ASP A 43 -30.85 -0.69 -12.36
N LYS A 44 -29.91 -1.54 -11.91
CA LYS A 44 -28.71 -1.16 -11.16
C LYS A 44 -27.41 -1.29 -11.97
N ILE A 45 -27.48 -1.60 -13.28
CA ILE A 45 -26.27 -1.74 -14.10
C ILE A 45 -25.43 -0.46 -14.17
N LYS A 46 -26.08 0.72 -14.14
CA LYS A 46 -25.40 2.01 -14.12
C LYS A 46 -24.61 2.22 -12.83
N SER A 47 -25.22 1.97 -11.67
CA SER A 47 -24.54 2.10 -10.38
C SER A 47 -23.45 1.04 -10.19
N HIS A 48 -23.63 -0.15 -10.77
CA HIS A 48 -22.58 -1.16 -10.84
C HIS A 48 -21.36 -0.66 -11.63
N ASN A 49 -21.54 -0.03 -12.79
CA ASN A 49 -20.43 0.50 -13.61
C ASN A 49 -19.56 1.51 -12.84
N ASP A 50 -20.17 2.29 -11.93
CA ASP A 50 -19.45 3.26 -11.10
C ASP A 50 -18.51 2.60 -10.08
N VAL A 51 -18.78 1.35 -9.69
CA VAL A 51 -17.99 0.59 -8.69
C VAL A 51 -17.31 -0.67 -9.26
N CYS A 52 -17.55 -1.01 -10.53
CA CYS A 52 -17.02 -2.22 -11.14
C CYS A 52 -15.52 -2.07 -11.43
N ASP A 53 -14.73 -3.01 -10.88
CA ASP A 53 -13.27 -3.05 -11.03
C ASP A 53 -12.81 -3.24 -12.47
N MET A 54 -13.62 -3.92 -13.28
CA MET A 54 -13.34 -4.16 -14.70
C MET A 54 -13.81 -3.02 -15.61
N TYR A 55 -14.51 -2.02 -15.07
CA TYR A 55 -15.05 -0.92 -15.86
C TYR A 55 -13.92 0.03 -16.33
N PRO A 56 -13.87 0.41 -17.62
CA PRO A 56 -12.87 1.35 -18.12
C PRO A 56 -13.10 2.78 -17.61
N ILE A 57 -12.08 3.39 -17.03
CA ILE A 57 -12.07 4.78 -16.58
C ILE A 57 -10.91 5.56 -17.23
N ASN A 58 -11.07 6.88 -17.36
CA ASN A 58 -10.04 7.75 -17.92
C ASN A 58 -9.03 8.16 -16.83
N CYS A 59 -7.74 8.07 -17.11
CA CYS A 59 -6.70 8.65 -16.25
C CYS A 59 -6.76 10.18 -16.29
N SER A 60 -6.74 10.85 -15.13
CA SER A 60 -6.78 12.31 -15.01
C SER A 60 -5.56 13.03 -15.61
N PHE A 61 -4.41 12.36 -15.64
CA PHE A 61 -3.15 12.93 -16.14
C PHE A 61 -2.97 12.78 -17.66
N CYS A 62 -3.30 11.60 -18.21
CA CYS A 62 -3.07 11.31 -19.62
C CYS A 62 -4.33 11.16 -20.48
N ASN A 63 -5.52 11.20 -19.87
CA ASN A 63 -6.82 11.05 -20.54
C ASN A 63 -6.97 9.75 -21.36
N ARG A 64 -6.13 8.73 -21.12
CA ARG A 64 -6.27 7.39 -21.72
C ARG A 64 -7.14 6.51 -20.82
N LYS A 65 -7.82 5.53 -21.44
CA LYS A 65 -8.70 4.58 -20.76
C LYS A 65 -7.91 3.40 -20.20
N PHE A 66 -8.15 3.07 -18.94
CA PHE A 66 -7.62 1.90 -18.26
C PHE A 66 -8.72 1.19 -17.49
N ILE A 67 -8.52 -0.10 -17.20
CA ILE A 67 -9.40 -0.85 -16.30
C ILE A 67 -9.24 -0.27 -14.89
N ARG A 68 -10.35 0.02 -14.19
CA ARG A 68 -10.33 0.63 -12.85
C ARG A 68 -9.38 -0.07 -11.89
N GLN A 69 -9.37 -1.40 -11.86
CA GLN A 69 -8.45 -2.20 -11.04
C GLN A 69 -6.97 -1.89 -11.28
N THR A 70 -6.60 -1.56 -12.52
CA THR A 70 -5.22 -1.26 -12.94
C THR A 70 -4.86 0.22 -12.85
N MET A 71 -5.82 1.09 -12.51
CA MET A 71 -5.60 2.54 -12.54
C MET A 71 -4.53 2.99 -11.53
N ASN A 72 -4.48 2.40 -10.34
CA ASN A 72 -3.46 2.77 -9.33
C ASN A 72 -2.03 2.50 -9.84
N VAL A 73 -1.82 1.34 -10.47
CA VAL A 73 -0.52 1.00 -11.09
C VAL A 73 -0.20 1.98 -12.22
N HIS A 74 -1.19 2.27 -13.07
CA HIS A 74 -1.00 3.25 -14.13
C HIS A 74 -0.67 4.66 -13.59
N GLU A 75 -1.35 5.13 -12.55
CA GLU A 75 -1.11 6.45 -11.95
C GLU A 75 0.33 6.58 -11.46
N GLN A 76 0.91 5.52 -10.89
CA GLN A 76 2.32 5.48 -10.49
C GLN A 76 3.27 5.53 -11.70
N GLU A 77 2.92 4.89 -12.82
CA GLU A 77 3.75 4.82 -14.03
C GLU A 77 3.43 5.90 -15.07
N CYS A 78 2.41 6.74 -14.81
CA CYS A 78 1.92 7.67 -15.79
C CYS A 78 2.98 8.73 -16.06
N VAL A 79 3.52 8.75 -17.29
CA VAL A 79 4.54 9.74 -17.73
C VAL A 79 4.07 11.19 -17.55
N ARG A 80 2.74 11.43 -17.47
CA ARG A 80 2.18 12.76 -17.19
C ARG A 80 1.94 13.06 -15.72
N ASN A 81 2.14 12.07 -14.83
CA ASN A 81 2.22 12.23 -13.38
C ASN A 81 3.66 12.42 -12.89
N LEU A 82 4.61 12.65 -13.81
CA LEU A 82 6.00 12.91 -13.42
C LEU A 82 6.10 14.29 -12.78
N ARG A 83 6.56 14.33 -11.54
CA ARG A 83 6.82 15.56 -10.79
C ARG A 83 8.27 16.00 -10.93
N TRP A 84 8.48 17.31 -10.98
CA TRP A 84 9.80 17.90 -10.90
C TRP A 84 10.34 17.81 -9.48
N CYS A 85 11.64 17.62 -9.33
CA CYS A 85 12.33 17.71 -8.05
C CYS A 85 12.10 19.09 -7.40
N LYS A 86 11.90 19.15 -6.07
CA LYS A 86 11.73 20.42 -5.34
C LYS A 86 12.88 21.41 -5.49
N TYR A 87 14.07 20.91 -5.85
CA TYR A 87 15.25 21.72 -6.15
C TYR A 87 15.33 22.17 -7.63
N SER A 88 14.24 22.05 -8.39
CA SER A 88 14.17 22.59 -9.76
C SER A 88 14.49 24.09 -9.86
N PRO A 89 14.04 24.97 -8.93
CA PRO A 89 14.36 26.40 -8.97
C PRO A 89 15.85 26.75 -8.91
N ILE A 90 16.69 25.85 -8.39
CA ILE A 90 18.14 26.05 -8.30
C ILE A 90 18.90 25.28 -9.40
N GLY A 91 18.18 24.72 -10.37
CA GLY A 91 18.75 24.08 -11.56
C GLY A 91 18.75 22.55 -11.55
N CYS A 92 18.08 21.88 -10.62
CA CYS A 92 17.90 20.43 -10.72
C CYS A 92 16.94 20.08 -11.87
N GLN A 93 17.39 19.25 -12.81
CA GLN A 93 16.60 18.84 -13.98
C GLN A 93 15.88 17.50 -13.79
N PHE A 94 15.95 16.92 -12.59
CA PHE A 94 15.33 15.63 -12.31
C PHE A 94 13.79 15.74 -12.35
N GLN A 95 13.19 14.84 -13.12
CA GLN A 95 11.76 14.62 -13.20
C GLN A 95 11.51 13.11 -13.11
N GLY A 96 10.61 12.72 -12.22
CA GLY A 96 10.37 11.30 -11.92
C GLY A 96 8.99 11.08 -11.32
N THR A 97 8.66 9.82 -11.10
CA THR A 97 7.48 9.45 -10.30
C THR A 97 7.63 9.96 -8.86
N GLU A 98 6.56 9.89 -8.07
CA GLU A 98 6.60 10.30 -6.67
C GLU A 98 7.75 9.62 -5.91
N LEU A 99 7.79 8.29 -5.95
CA LEU A 99 8.79 7.48 -5.25
C LEU A 99 10.22 7.77 -5.74
N GLU A 100 10.42 7.95 -7.06
CA GLU A 100 11.74 8.23 -7.62
C GLU A 100 12.24 9.63 -7.20
N THR A 101 11.36 10.63 -7.23
CA THR A 101 11.70 11.99 -6.82
C THR A 101 11.99 12.07 -5.32
N GLU A 102 11.26 11.33 -4.49
CA GLU A 102 11.57 11.23 -3.04
C GLU A 102 12.95 10.63 -2.79
N LYS A 103 13.27 9.51 -3.44
CA LYS A 103 14.59 8.88 -3.33
C LYS A 103 15.69 9.80 -3.84
N HIS A 104 15.44 10.52 -4.93
CA HIS A 104 16.36 11.50 -5.48
C HIS A 104 16.57 12.68 -4.52
N GLU A 105 15.52 13.19 -3.87
CA GLU A 105 15.58 14.30 -2.93
C GLU A 105 16.29 13.97 -1.62
N VAL A 106 16.16 12.73 -1.12
CA VAL A 106 16.88 12.25 0.07
C VAL A 106 18.36 11.99 -0.23
N GLY A 107 18.71 11.74 -1.50
CA GLY A 107 20.08 11.57 -1.94
C GLY A 107 20.92 12.85 -1.86
N ASN A 108 22.24 12.70 -1.88
CA ASN A 108 23.18 13.82 -1.80
C ASN A 108 23.45 14.49 -3.17
N PHE A 109 22.51 14.42 -4.11
CA PHE A 109 22.67 14.95 -5.47
C PHE A 109 22.60 16.48 -5.52
N HIS A 110 22.03 17.11 -4.48
CA HIS A 110 21.78 18.55 -4.43
C HIS A 110 22.91 19.33 -3.74
N GLY A 111 23.90 18.67 -3.14
CA GLY A 111 24.97 19.32 -2.39
C GLY A 111 25.77 20.33 -3.22
N GLU A 112 26.09 20.00 -4.47
CA GLU A 112 26.81 20.90 -5.38
C GLU A 112 25.97 22.12 -5.77
N LEU A 113 24.68 21.91 -6.10
CA LEU A 113 23.75 22.99 -6.42
C LEU A 113 23.54 23.94 -5.23
N MET A 114 23.40 23.40 -4.03
CA MET A 114 23.33 24.16 -2.78
C MET A 114 24.60 24.98 -2.52
N MET A 115 25.78 24.37 -2.67
CA MET A 115 27.06 25.09 -2.50
C MET A 115 27.22 26.21 -3.53
N LYS A 116 26.87 25.98 -4.79
CA LYS A 116 26.92 27.02 -5.83
C LYS A 116 25.98 28.18 -5.53
N LEU A 117 24.77 27.90 -5.05
CA LEU A 117 23.82 28.93 -4.62
C LEU A 117 24.38 29.76 -3.45
N LEU A 118 24.97 29.11 -2.43
CA LEU A 118 25.59 29.78 -1.29
C LEU A 118 26.76 30.67 -1.71
N LEU A 119 27.63 30.20 -2.61
CA LEU A 119 28.74 30.98 -3.15
C LEU A 119 28.23 32.22 -3.89
N ASN A 120 27.21 32.08 -4.75
CA ASN A 120 26.63 33.21 -5.46
C ASN A 120 26.04 34.26 -4.48
N LEU A 121 25.30 33.81 -3.47
CA LEU A 121 24.75 34.70 -2.43
C LEU A 121 25.86 35.45 -1.65
N GLN A 122 26.96 34.78 -1.32
CA GLN A 122 28.12 35.43 -0.68
C GLN A 122 28.75 36.49 -1.58
N THR A 123 28.90 36.21 -2.88
CA THR A 123 29.44 37.20 -3.82
C THR A 123 28.53 38.43 -3.93
N GLU A 124 27.20 38.25 -3.97
CA GLU A 124 26.25 39.36 -3.98
C GLU A 124 26.29 40.18 -2.68
N GLN A 125 26.36 39.52 -1.51
CA GLN A 125 26.50 40.22 -0.23
C GLN A 125 27.81 41.03 -0.13
N SER A 126 28.92 40.47 -0.62
CA SER A 126 30.21 41.16 -0.60
C SER A 126 30.23 42.38 -1.52
N SER A 127 29.63 42.29 -2.71
CA SER A 127 29.42 43.43 -3.61
C SER A 127 28.56 44.52 -2.98
N ASN A 128 27.46 44.15 -2.31
CA ASN A 128 26.57 45.12 -1.66
C ASN A 128 27.23 45.81 -0.45
N THR A 129 28.06 45.08 0.30
CA THR A 129 28.81 45.64 1.45
C THR A 129 29.92 46.60 0.98
N SER A 130 30.57 46.30 -0.14
CA SER A 130 31.54 47.19 -0.79
C SER A 130 30.91 48.51 -1.25
N MET A 131 29.72 48.46 -1.85
CA MET A 131 28.92 49.64 -2.20
C MET A 131 28.56 50.48 -0.97
N LEU A 132 28.20 49.83 0.15
CA LEU A 132 27.84 50.52 1.39
C LEU A 132 29.05 51.16 2.10
N ALA A 133 30.23 50.55 2.02
CA ALA A 133 31.49 51.10 2.54
C ALA A 133 31.98 52.31 1.73
N SER A 134 31.79 52.28 0.40
CA SER A 134 32.15 53.40 -0.48
C SER A 134 31.25 54.62 -0.29
N CYS A 135 30.00 54.46 0.14
CA CYS A 135 29.15 55.59 0.56
C CYS A 135 29.59 56.27 1.87
N LYS A 136 30.23 55.55 2.81
CA LYS A 136 30.70 56.14 4.09
C LYS A 136 31.96 56.98 3.97
N LEU A 137 32.79 56.76 2.94
CA LEU A 137 34.07 57.47 2.79
C LEU A 137 33.91 58.93 2.34
N PHE A 138 32.76 59.31 1.79
CA PHE A 138 32.49 60.68 1.36
C PHE A 138 32.10 61.64 2.50
N SER A 139 31.72 61.15 3.69
CA SER A 139 31.35 62.03 4.83
C SER A 139 32.52 62.48 5.71
N LEU A 140 33.71 61.87 5.61
CA LEU A 140 34.83 62.15 6.52
C LEU A 140 35.95 63.04 5.92
N LYS A 141 35.79 63.52 4.68
CA LYS A 141 36.84 64.30 3.99
C LYS A 141 36.63 65.82 3.95
N ASP A 142 35.53 66.35 4.48
CA ASP A 142 35.27 67.80 4.43
C ASP A 142 35.75 68.61 5.66
N ASP A 143 36.26 67.95 6.71
CA ASP A 143 36.64 68.66 7.95
C ASP A 143 38.04 69.30 7.93
N ASN A 144 38.82 69.17 6.85
CA ASN A 144 40.22 69.63 6.84
C ASN A 144 40.52 70.85 5.94
N ALA A 145 39.50 71.48 5.35
CA ALA A 145 39.68 72.65 4.48
C ALA A 145 39.22 74.00 5.08
N ARG A 146 38.96 74.08 6.39
CA ARG A 146 38.48 75.32 7.05
C ARG A 146 39.37 75.78 8.20
N ARG A 147 40.68 75.82 7.98
CA ARG A 147 41.58 76.69 8.74
C ARG A 147 41.94 77.86 7.85
N ASN A 148 41.75 79.08 8.39
CA ASN A 148 42.14 80.39 7.86
C ASN A 148 40.98 81.17 7.23
N SER A 149 40.11 81.74 8.07
CA SER A 149 39.57 83.09 7.84
C SER A 149 39.08 83.68 9.16
N SER A 150 39.81 84.70 9.59
CA SER A 150 39.57 85.58 10.72
C SER A 150 38.46 86.58 10.37
N ALA A 151 37.41 86.66 11.18
CA ALA A 151 36.73 87.91 11.52
C ALA A 151 35.74 87.61 12.67
N GLY A 152 36.01 88.17 13.84
CA GLY A 152 35.13 88.06 15.00
C GLY A 152 33.81 88.79 14.76
N VAL A 153 32.72 88.04 14.86
CA VAL A 153 31.38 88.57 15.12
C VAL A 153 30.82 87.71 16.25
N GLU A 154 30.60 88.35 17.40
CA GLU A 154 29.97 87.74 18.57
C GLU A 154 28.59 87.18 18.19
N CYS A 155 28.48 85.86 18.22
CA CYS A 155 27.23 85.15 18.02
C CYS A 155 26.99 84.25 19.26
N GLN A 156 26.63 84.88 20.38
CA GLN A 156 26.33 84.20 21.64
C GLN A 156 25.07 83.32 21.55
N ASP A 157 24.22 83.51 20.53
CA ASP A 157 22.95 82.79 20.37
C ASP A 157 23.11 81.36 19.81
N VAL A 158 24.20 81.08 19.09
CA VAL A 158 24.46 79.76 18.47
C VAL A 158 24.90 78.71 19.49
N MET A 159 25.50 79.13 20.62
CA MET A 159 25.97 78.23 21.68
C MET A 159 24.83 77.60 22.49
N LEU A 160 23.68 78.26 22.63
CA LEU A 160 22.53 77.71 23.35
C LEU A 160 21.82 76.61 22.55
N GLN A 161 21.68 76.76 21.23
CA GLN A 161 21.09 75.74 20.36
C GLN A 161 21.92 74.44 20.27
N GLN A 162 23.26 74.55 20.33
CA GLN A 162 24.14 73.37 20.31
C GLN A 162 23.94 72.45 21.53
N ASN A 163 23.73 73.03 22.72
CA ASN A 163 23.53 72.25 23.95
C ASN A 163 22.20 71.48 23.94
N GLU A 164 21.13 72.05 23.39
CA GLU A 164 19.83 71.38 23.32
C GLU A 164 19.84 70.18 22.35
N CYS A 165 20.57 70.29 21.24
CA CYS A 165 20.74 69.19 20.28
C CYS A 165 21.48 67.99 20.90
N CYS A 166 22.58 68.25 21.61
CA CYS A 166 23.35 67.20 22.30
C CYS A 166 22.52 66.46 23.36
N ILE A 167 21.69 67.17 24.13
CA ILE A 167 20.81 66.55 25.14
C ILE A 167 19.79 65.64 24.44
N LYS A 168 19.14 66.11 23.36
CA LYS A 168 18.16 65.30 22.59
C LYS A 168 18.79 64.05 21.98
N MET A 169 20.02 64.16 21.46
CA MET A 169 20.76 63.00 20.95
C MET A 169 21.07 61.99 22.05
N LYS A 170 21.51 62.45 23.23
CA LYS A 170 21.82 61.56 24.36
C LYS A 170 20.60 60.80 24.85
N VAL A 171 19.45 61.47 25.01
CA VAL A 171 18.19 60.81 25.39
C VAL A 171 17.77 59.75 24.35
N LYS A 172 17.94 60.02 23.06
CA LYS A 172 17.65 59.03 22.01
C LYS A 172 18.62 57.85 22.04
N GLN A 173 19.89 58.10 22.34
CA GLN A 173 20.91 57.06 22.48
C GLN A 173 20.59 56.14 23.67
N ASP A 174 20.28 56.69 24.83
CA ASP A 174 19.93 55.93 26.04
C ASP A 174 18.68 55.07 25.80
N ASN A 175 17.64 55.63 25.15
CA ASN A 175 16.43 54.88 24.78
C ASN A 175 16.74 53.72 23.80
N MET A 176 17.62 53.96 22.82
CA MET A 176 18.03 52.90 21.88
C MET A 176 18.80 51.79 22.60
N GLU A 177 19.66 52.12 23.56
CA GLU A 177 20.40 51.15 24.37
C GLU A 177 19.46 50.32 25.26
N GLU A 178 18.41 50.93 25.82
CA GLU A 178 17.39 50.23 26.58
C GLU A 178 16.59 49.23 25.71
N ILE A 179 16.21 49.65 24.49
CA ILE A 179 15.53 48.77 23.53
C ILE A 179 16.42 47.58 23.15
N ILE A 180 17.72 47.82 22.89
CA ILE A 180 18.68 46.76 22.57
C ILE A 180 18.78 45.75 23.71
N LYS A 181 18.97 46.22 24.96
CA LYS A 181 19.04 45.34 26.14
C LYS A 181 17.77 44.52 26.32
N LYS A 182 16.59 45.12 26.08
CA LYS A 182 15.31 44.40 26.15
C LYS A 182 15.23 43.30 25.08
N GLN A 183 15.61 43.61 23.84
CA GLN A 183 15.63 42.64 22.76
C GLN A 183 16.64 41.51 23.01
N GLU A 184 17.82 41.81 23.55
CA GLU A 184 18.82 40.79 23.91
C GLU A 184 18.30 39.79 24.94
N ILE A 185 17.58 40.27 25.97
CA ILE A 185 16.96 39.39 26.98
C ILE A 185 15.86 38.54 26.35
N GLU A 186 15.03 39.11 25.48
CA GLU A 186 13.97 38.38 24.78
C GLU A 186 14.54 37.29 23.86
N PHE A 187 15.58 37.61 23.07
CA PHE A 187 16.27 36.63 22.23
C PHE A 187 16.90 35.51 23.05
N LYS A 188 17.53 35.84 24.18
CA LYS A 188 18.11 34.84 25.07
C LYS A 188 17.02 33.90 25.63
N HIS A 189 15.89 34.46 26.07
CA HIS A 189 14.77 33.68 26.56
C HIS A 189 14.21 32.73 25.50
N GLN A 190 13.98 33.20 24.28
CA GLN A 190 13.52 32.37 23.16
C GLN A 190 14.52 31.27 22.81
N THR A 191 15.81 31.57 22.87
CA THR A 191 16.88 30.58 22.61
C THR A 191 16.84 29.46 23.66
N ASP A 192 16.70 29.81 24.94
CA ASP A 192 16.61 28.84 26.03
C ASP A 192 15.34 27.98 25.93
N GLU A 193 14.20 28.58 25.58
CA GLU A 193 12.94 27.86 25.34
C GLU A 193 13.07 26.85 24.19
N LEU A 194 13.67 27.26 23.08
CA LEU A 194 13.88 26.39 21.92
C LEU A 194 14.85 25.24 22.24
N MET A 195 15.87 25.46 23.08
CA MET A 195 16.76 24.39 23.55
C MET A 195 16.02 23.39 24.46
N ALA A 196 15.11 23.86 25.32
CA ALA A 196 14.28 22.99 26.14
C ALA A 196 13.33 22.14 25.28
N GLN A 197 12.66 22.74 24.30
CA GLN A 197 11.79 22.03 23.35
C GLN A 197 12.56 20.98 22.54
N ASN A 198 13.76 21.30 22.04
CA ASN A 198 14.61 20.34 21.34
C ASN A 198 15.04 19.17 22.22
N THR A 199 15.32 19.44 23.51
CA THR A 199 15.66 18.39 24.46
C THR A 199 14.48 17.45 24.72
N GLN A 200 13.28 18.01 24.87
CA GLN A 200 12.04 17.24 25.00
C GLN A 200 11.77 16.39 23.76
N LEU A 201 11.84 16.98 22.56
CA LEU A 201 11.60 16.26 21.31
C LEU A 201 12.61 15.11 21.11
N LYS A 202 13.87 15.32 21.49
CA LYS A 202 14.90 14.26 21.45
C LYS A 202 14.57 13.09 22.38
N HIS A 203 14.00 13.38 23.55
CA HIS A 203 13.55 12.35 24.48
C HIS A 203 12.33 11.58 23.93
N GLU A 204 11.31 12.30 23.41
CA GLU A 204 10.13 11.70 22.80
C GLU A 204 10.50 10.80 21.60
N TYR A 205 11.41 11.26 20.74
CA TYR A 205 11.95 10.46 19.65
C TYR A 205 12.63 9.17 20.16
N GLY A 206 13.38 9.26 21.26
CA GLY A 206 13.98 8.09 21.91
C GLY A 206 12.93 7.06 22.36
N LEU A 207 11.85 7.51 23.00
CA LEU A 207 10.76 6.64 23.44
C LEU A 207 10.06 5.96 22.25
N VAL A 208 9.77 6.72 21.18
CA VAL A 208 9.15 6.17 19.97
C VAL A 208 10.05 5.14 19.31
N LYS A 209 11.37 5.38 19.27
CA LYS A 209 12.34 4.42 18.75
C LYS A 209 12.35 3.12 19.55
N ASP A 210 12.35 3.19 20.87
CA ASP A 210 12.32 2.01 21.74
C ASP A 210 11.01 1.21 21.57
N MET A 211 9.89 1.90 21.36
CA MET A 211 8.61 1.26 21.04
C MET A 211 8.66 0.52 19.69
N PHE A 212 9.25 1.12 18.66
CA PHE A 212 9.45 0.45 17.37
C PHE A 212 10.34 -0.79 17.49
N ASP A 213 11.46 -0.69 18.21
CA ASP A 213 12.36 -1.82 18.44
C ASP A 213 11.65 -2.97 19.19
N GLN A 214 10.76 -2.64 20.13
CA GLN A 214 9.93 -3.61 20.83
C GLN A 214 8.90 -4.28 19.88
N GLN A 215 8.20 -3.49 19.07
CA GLN A 215 7.25 -4.03 18.08
C GLN A 215 7.95 -4.93 17.05
N SER A 216 9.14 -4.56 16.58
CA SER A 216 9.92 -5.40 15.66
C SER A 216 10.26 -6.76 16.26
N LYS A 217 10.61 -6.83 17.55
CA LYS A 217 10.85 -8.11 18.24
C LYS A 217 9.59 -8.96 18.36
N GLU A 218 8.42 -8.34 18.57
CA GLU A 218 7.14 -9.06 18.63
C GLU A 218 6.74 -9.61 17.27
N ILE A 219 6.92 -8.84 16.20
CA ILE A 219 6.70 -9.28 14.83
C ILE A 219 7.59 -10.49 14.52
N GLN A 220 8.88 -10.42 14.85
CA GLN A 220 9.81 -11.53 14.64
C GLN A 220 9.37 -12.82 15.36
N LYS A 221 8.94 -12.71 16.62
CA LYS A 221 8.41 -13.87 17.37
C LYS A 221 7.15 -14.47 16.72
N LEU A 222 6.31 -13.62 16.15
CA LEU A 222 5.10 -14.06 15.45
C LEU A 222 5.45 -14.78 14.15
N GLU A 223 6.42 -14.27 13.39
CA GLU A 223 6.94 -14.91 12.16
C GLU A 223 7.54 -16.29 12.43
N GLU A 224 8.33 -16.43 13.50
CA GLU A 224 8.87 -17.72 13.94
C GLU A 224 7.75 -18.70 14.31
N SER A 225 6.72 -18.22 15.02
CA SER A 225 5.55 -19.02 15.40
C SER A 225 4.74 -19.49 14.19
N LEU A 226 4.51 -18.60 13.22
CA LEU A 226 3.83 -18.92 11.95
C LEU A 226 4.62 -19.95 11.14
N THR A 227 5.95 -19.80 11.09
CA THR A 227 6.82 -20.75 10.38
C THR A 227 6.74 -22.15 11.00
N ALA A 228 6.76 -22.24 12.33
CA ALA A 228 6.59 -23.50 13.05
C ALA A 228 5.20 -24.14 12.81
N LEU A 229 4.14 -23.32 12.78
CA LEU A 229 2.79 -23.80 12.50
C LEU A 229 2.66 -24.35 11.08
N THR A 230 3.18 -23.64 10.08
CA THR A 230 3.20 -24.09 8.68
C THR A 230 3.90 -25.43 8.54
N LYS A 231 5.08 -25.60 9.18
CA LYS A 231 5.80 -26.88 9.20
C LYS A 231 4.96 -28.01 9.81
N ARG A 232 4.27 -27.74 10.91
CA ARG A 232 3.39 -28.73 11.55
C ARG A 232 2.20 -29.09 10.64
N GLN A 233 1.66 -28.11 9.91
CA GLN A 233 0.56 -28.34 8.98
C GLN A 233 1.01 -29.22 7.80
N THR A 234 2.19 -28.98 7.22
CA THR A 234 2.72 -29.83 6.15
C THR A 234 2.94 -31.27 6.63
N GLU A 235 3.52 -31.47 7.82
CA GLU A 235 3.68 -32.80 8.42
C GLU A 235 2.34 -33.51 8.68
N GLN A 236 1.28 -32.76 8.98
CA GLN A 236 -0.07 -33.33 9.13
C GLN A 236 -0.69 -33.69 7.78
N CYS A 237 -0.51 -32.87 6.74
CA CYS A 237 -0.97 -33.19 5.39
C CYS A 237 -0.36 -34.49 4.88
N ASP A 238 0.97 -34.66 5.03
CA ASP A 238 1.67 -35.88 4.61
C ASP A 238 1.13 -37.12 5.36
N LYS A 239 0.80 -36.97 6.65
CA LYS A 239 0.17 -38.06 7.42
C LYS A 239 -1.21 -38.39 6.88
N VAL A 240 -2.05 -37.40 6.61
CA VAL A 240 -3.40 -37.61 6.07
C VAL A 240 -3.33 -38.31 4.71
N GLU A 241 -2.45 -37.87 3.82
CA GLU A 241 -2.24 -38.51 2.51
C GLU A 241 -1.83 -39.99 2.65
N ASN A 242 -0.93 -40.31 3.57
CA ASN A 242 -0.56 -41.69 3.87
C ASN A 242 -1.73 -42.54 4.38
N HIS A 243 -2.60 -41.98 5.21
CA HIS A 243 -3.80 -42.67 5.70
C HIS A 243 -4.81 -42.90 4.57
N GLU A 244 -4.99 -41.91 3.70
CA GLU A 244 -5.84 -42.01 2.51
C GLU A 244 -5.35 -43.12 1.56
N ASN A 245 -4.05 -43.16 1.29
CA ASN A 245 -3.43 -44.21 0.47
C ASN A 245 -3.63 -45.61 1.09
N THR A 246 -3.48 -45.72 2.42
CA THR A 246 -3.73 -46.97 3.14
C THR A 246 -5.19 -47.39 3.04
N LEU A 247 -6.13 -46.45 3.21
CA LEU A 247 -7.55 -46.70 3.11
C LEU A 247 -7.94 -47.16 1.69
N ASN A 248 -7.42 -46.51 0.66
CA ASN A 248 -7.64 -46.89 -0.74
C ASN A 248 -7.12 -48.31 -1.05
N ALA A 249 -5.98 -48.70 -0.47
CA ALA A 249 -5.46 -50.05 -0.59
C ALA A 249 -6.38 -51.09 0.09
N VAL A 250 -6.90 -50.78 1.28
CA VAL A 250 -7.86 -51.64 2.00
C VAL A 250 -9.18 -51.78 1.23
N ILE A 251 -9.72 -50.68 0.69
CA ILE A 251 -10.93 -50.71 -0.16
C ILE A 251 -10.69 -51.61 -1.38
N THR A 252 -9.55 -51.47 -2.04
CA THR A 252 -9.19 -52.31 -3.20
C THR A 252 -9.10 -53.79 -2.82
N ALA A 253 -8.49 -54.11 -1.67
CA ALA A 253 -8.41 -55.48 -1.16
C ALA A 253 -9.79 -56.06 -0.83
N ASN A 254 -10.65 -55.29 -0.16
CA ASN A 254 -12.02 -55.69 0.17
C ASN A 254 -12.87 -55.94 -1.08
N ASN A 255 -12.71 -55.12 -2.12
CA ASN A 255 -13.40 -55.33 -3.41
C ASN A 255 -12.96 -56.64 -4.07
N ARG A 256 -11.66 -56.97 -4.02
CA ARG A 256 -11.16 -58.27 -4.53
C ARG A 256 -11.69 -59.44 -3.71
N LEU A 257 -11.71 -59.33 -2.39
CA LEU A 257 -12.24 -60.37 -1.51
C LEU A 257 -13.73 -60.60 -1.77
N THR A 258 -14.52 -59.53 -1.90
CA THR A 258 -15.95 -59.60 -2.23
C THR A 258 -16.19 -60.34 -3.54
N LYS A 259 -15.37 -60.07 -4.56
CA LYS A 259 -15.44 -60.77 -5.84
C LYS A 259 -15.11 -62.26 -5.70
N SER A 260 -14.03 -62.61 -4.99
CA SER A 260 -13.65 -64.01 -4.74
C SER A 260 -14.74 -64.77 -4.00
N VAL A 261 -15.32 -64.17 -2.95
CA VAL A 261 -16.42 -64.76 -2.18
C VAL A 261 -17.66 -64.99 -3.05
N ALA A 262 -17.97 -64.07 -3.96
CA ALA A 262 -19.08 -64.23 -4.90
C ALA A 262 -18.83 -65.39 -5.89
N GLU A 263 -17.60 -65.53 -6.39
CA GLU A 263 -17.19 -66.63 -7.27
C GLU A 263 -17.26 -68.00 -6.55
N ASP A 264 -16.72 -68.09 -5.33
CA ASP A 264 -16.79 -69.31 -4.52
C ASP A 264 -18.23 -69.68 -4.16
N LYS A 265 -19.05 -68.69 -3.80
CA LYS A 265 -20.48 -68.91 -3.54
C LYS A 265 -21.19 -69.47 -4.78
N LYS A 266 -20.93 -68.92 -5.96
CA LYS A 266 -21.49 -69.41 -7.23
C LYS A 266 -21.06 -70.85 -7.48
N PHE A 267 -19.77 -71.16 -7.34
CA PHE A 267 -19.25 -72.52 -7.52
C PHE A 267 -19.88 -73.54 -6.57
N LEU A 268 -20.09 -73.15 -5.30
CA LEU A 268 -20.76 -74.01 -4.31
C LEU A 268 -22.23 -74.23 -4.65
N CYS A 269 -22.95 -73.20 -5.11
CA CYS A 269 -24.32 -73.34 -5.61
C CYS A 269 -24.37 -74.34 -6.79
N ASP A 270 -23.50 -74.17 -7.79
CA ASP A 270 -23.45 -75.06 -8.96
C ASP A 270 -23.19 -76.53 -8.56
N LYS A 271 -22.32 -76.78 -7.57
CA LYS A 271 -22.07 -78.13 -7.03
C LYS A 271 -23.25 -78.70 -6.25
N MET A 272 -23.92 -77.88 -5.46
CA MET A 272 -25.09 -78.30 -4.68
C MET A 272 -26.25 -78.69 -5.59
N ASP A 273 -26.45 -77.95 -6.68
CA ASP A 273 -27.42 -78.30 -7.72
C ASP A 273 -27.05 -79.62 -8.40
N ASP A 274 -25.76 -79.87 -8.65
CA ASP A 274 -25.29 -81.13 -9.23
C ASP A 274 -25.51 -82.35 -8.32
N VAL A 275 -25.22 -82.19 -7.02
CA VAL A 275 -25.50 -83.24 -6.02
C VAL A 275 -27.00 -83.50 -5.91
N SER A 276 -27.82 -82.45 -5.91
CA SER A 276 -29.29 -82.56 -5.85
C SER A 276 -29.85 -83.32 -7.05
N ARG A 277 -29.33 -83.05 -8.26
CA ARG A 277 -29.69 -83.82 -9.47
C ARG A 277 -29.34 -85.30 -9.33
N LYS A 278 -28.11 -85.62 -8.91
CA LYS A 278 -27.65 -87.01 -8.71
C LYS A 278 -28.46 -87.75 -7.64
N GLN A 279 -28.87 -87.05 -6.59
CA GLN A 279 -29.72 -87.63 -5.56
C GLN A 279 -31.10 -88.00 -6.13
N ASN A 280 -31.72 -87.11 -6.89
CA ASN A 280 -33.01 -87.39 -7.55
C ASN A 280 -32.88 -88.57 -8.53
N ASP A 281 -31.81 -88.63 -9.33
CA ASP A 281 -31.57 -89.74 -10.26
C ASP A 281 -31.48 -91.09 -9.53
N LEU A 282 -30.80 -91.12 -8.37
CA LEU A 282 -30.70 -92.32 -7.51
C LEU A 282 -32.03 -92.71 -6.89
N GLU A 283 -32.84 -91.74 -6.44
CA GLU A 283 -34.18 -92.00 -5.91
C GLU A 283 -35.09 -92.59 -6.99
N ASP A 284 -35.02 -92.07 -8.21
CA ASP A 284 -35.73 -92.60 -9.38
C ASP A 284 -35.28 -94.02 -9.76
N ASP A 285 -33.97 -94.30 -9.73
CA ASP A 285 -33.42 -95.65 -9.94
C ASP A 285 -33.93 -96.65 -8.88
N LEU A 286 -33.91 -96.26 -7.60
CA LEU A 286 -34.42 -97.08 -6.50
C LEU A 286 -35.92 -97.34 -6.61
N ALA A 287 -36.70 -96.36 -7.08
CA ALA A 287 -38.13 -96.53 -7.33
C ALA A 287 -38.38 -97.56 -8.45
N ARG A 288 -37.64 -97.46 -9.56
CA ARG A 288 -37.73 -98.41 -10.70
C ARG A 288 -37.39 -99.85 -10.30
N ASP A 289 -36.45 -100.05 -9.40
CA ASP A 289 -36.07 -101.40 -8.96
C ASP A 289 -37.06 -102.00 -7.95
N LYS A 290 -37.76 -101.17 -7.16
CA LYS A 290 -38.86 -101.64 -6.31
C LYS A 290 -40.03 -102.19 -7.12
N ASP A 291 -40.33 -101.63 -8.28
CA ASP A 291 -41.42 -102.10 -9.15
C ASP A 291 -41.14 -103.46 -9.81
N LYS A 292 -39.90 -103.97 -9.75
CA LYS A 292 -39.50 -105.25 -10.33
C LYS A 292 -39.50 -106.42 -9.34
N LEU A 293 -39.63 -106.14 -8.04
CA LEU A 293 -39.64 -107.13 -6.95
C LEU A 293 -41.06 -107.52 -6.57
#